data_AF-A0A7X3NVD9-F1
#
_entry.id   AF-A0A7X3NVD9-F1
#
_cell.length_a   1.000
_cell.length_b   1.000
_cell.length_c   1.000
_cell.angle_alpha   90.00
_cell.angle_beta   90.00
_cell.angle_gamma   90.00
#
_symmetry.space_group_name_H-M   'P 1'
#
loop_
_entity.id
_entity.type
_entity.pdbx_description
1 polymer ?
#
loop_
_entity_poly.entity_id
_entity_poly.type
_entity_poly.pdbx_seq_one_letter_code
_entity_poly.pdbx_strand_id
1 'polypeptide(L)'
;MNRAVPIFLPFILVVLLPQVLPAFAEEISPVYESIDPYLATPASGHLYEIPVVVMRFLPTVDGENLDTAKVPGYWYLGHISLTDIKARIDTFDKRIKFMLEEGSRFRGYKEPAALPSLGYRVVEYIT
;
A
#
# COMPACT_ATOMS: atom_id res chain seq x y z
N MET A 1 5.45 80.37 26.33
CA MET A 1 6.37 79.34 26.87
C MET A 1 5.68 77.99 26.69
N ASN A 2 5.71 77.45 25.46
CA ASN A 2 4.98 76.22 25.08
C ASN A 2 5.83 75.00 25.43
N ARG A 3 5.36 74.17 26.36
CA ARG A 3 5.97 72.88 26.66
C ARG A 3 5.31 71.81 25.78
N ALA A 4 6.05 71.29 24.80
CA ALA A 4 5.65 70.11 24.05
C ALA A 4 5.77 68.87 24.94
N VAL A 5 4.68 68.09 25.04
CA VAL A 5 4.65 66.80 25.72
C VAL A 5 4.89 65.71 24.66
N PRO A 6 5.94 64.88 24.76
CA PRO A 6 6.16 63.83 23.79
C PRO A 6 5.23 62.64 24.07
N ILE A 7 4.42 62.28 23.07
CA ILE A 7 3.59 61.07 23.06
C ILE A 7 4.49 59.90 22.60
N PHE A 8 4.75 58.96 23.50
CA PHE A 8 5.44 57.71 23.17
C PHE A 8 4.42 56.71 22.59
N LEU A 9 4.51 56.42 21.29
CA LEU A 9 3.85 55.25 20.70
C LEU A 9 4.68 53.99 20.99
N PRO A 10 4.08 52.90 21.50
CA PRO A 10 4.80 51.63 21.64
C PRO A 10 5.03 51.03 20.26
N PHE A 11 6.30 50.84 19.90
CA PHE A 11 6.72 50.13 18.70
C PHE A 11 6.52 48.63 18.93
N ILE A 12 5.43 48.06 18.41
CA ILE A 12 5.19 46.61 18.48
C ILE A 12 6.07 45.93 17.44
N LEU A 13 7.09 45.22 17.90
CA LEU A 13 7.92 44.35 17.07
C LEU A 13 7.15 43.07 16.75
N VAL A 14 6.59 42.97 15.55
CA VAL A 14 6.00 41.72 15.03
C VAL A 14 7.14 40.85 14.50
N VAL A 15 7.52 39.82 15.25
CA VAL A 15 8.46 38.79 14.78
C VAL A 15 7.70 37.83 13.89
N LEU A 16 7.87 37.96 12.57
CA LEU A 16 7.33 37.03 11.59
C LEU A 16 8.20 35.77 11.59
N LEU A 17 7.86 34.77 12.42
CA LEU A 17 8.48 33.46 12.32
C LEU A 17 8.05 32.82 10.98
N PRO A 18 8.99 32.37 10.13
CA PRO A 18 8.63 31.64 8.92
C PRO A 18 7.91 30.35 9.34
N GLN A 19 6.63 30.25 9.01
CA GLN A 19 5.88 29.01 9.16
C GLN A 19 6.47 28.01 8.16
N VAL A 20 7.22 27.02 8.65
CA VAL A 20 7.61 25.88 7.82
C VAL A 20 6.34 25.07 7.60
N LEU A 21 5.73 25.21 6.43
CA LEU A 21 4.66 24.33 6.00
C LEU A 21 5.20 22.89 6.04
N PRO A 22 4.45 21.91 6.58
CA PRO A 22 4.90 20.52 6.51
C PRO A 22 5.13 20.19 5.04
N ALA A 23 6.29 19.60 4.74
CA ALA A 23 6.58 19.11 3.40
C ALA A 23 5.41 18.22 2.97
N PHE A 24 4.73 18.59 1.89
CA PHE A 24 3.79 17.68 1.25
C PHE A 24 4.58 16.43 0.89
N ALA A 25 4.06 15.25 1.27
CA ALA A 25 4.69 13.99 0.91
C ALA A 25 4.93 13.97 -0.60
N GLU A 26 6.14 13.61 -1.01
CA GLU A 26 6.50 13.50 -2.42
C GLU A 26 5.49 12.58 -3.11
N GLU A 27 4.88 13.03 -4.22
CA GLU A 27 3.94 12.22 -4.97
C GLU A 27 4.71 11.09 -5.65
N ILE A 28 4.72 9.92 -5.02
CA ILE A 28 5.34 8.72 -5.59
C ILE A 28 4.43 8.24 -6.72
N SER A 29 4.92 8.29 -7.95
CA SER A 29 4.21 7.75 -9.12
C SER A 29 3.99 6.25 -8.96
N PRO A 30 2.86 5.70 -9.44
CA PRO A 30 2.58 4.28 -9.34
C PRO A 30 3.64 3.47 -10.09
N VAL A 31 4.07 2.38 -9.48
CA VAL A 31 5.04 1.45 -10.03
C VAL A 31 4.31 0.22 -10.55
N TYR A 32 4.45 -0.04 -11.84
CA TYR A 32 3.98 -1.27 -12.48
C TYR A 32 4.98 -2.39 -12.22
N GLU A 33 4.53 -3.46 -11.57
CA GLU A 33 5.38 -4.58 -11.18
C GLU A 33 5.24 -5.77 -12.12
N SER A 34 6.26 -6.63 -12.15
CA SER A 34 6.16 -7.89 -12.90
C SER A 34 5.20 -8.85 -12.21
N ILE A 35 4.33 -9.48 -13.00
CA ILE A 35 3.37 -10.46 -12.50
C ILE A 35 4.06 -11.82 -12.44
N ASP A 36 3.99 -12.48 -11.28
CA ASP A 36 4.44 -13.87 -11.16
C ASP A 36 3.66 -14.77 -12.16
N PRO A 37 4.34 -15.63 -12.95
CA PRO A 37 3.69 -16.47 -13.94
C PRO A 37 2.57 -17.35 -13.38
N TYR A 38 2.67 -17.79 -12.13
CA TYR A 38 1.61 -18.52 -11.46
C TYR A 38 0.35 -17.65 -11.33
N LEU A 39 0.47 -16.40 -10.89
CA LEU A 39 -0.66 -15.48 -10.74
C LEU A 39 -1.28 -15.08 -12.09
N ALA A 40 -0.46 -14.98 -13.15
CA ALA A 40 -0.91 -14.66 -14.51
C ALA A 40 -1.60 -15.83 -15.23
N THR A 41 -1.53 -17.05 -14.68
CA THR A 41 -2.06 -18.25 -15.35
C THR A 41 -3.27 -18.79 -14.59
N PRO A 42 -4.50 -18.73 -15.14
CA PRO A 42 -5.67 -19.31 -14.51
C PRO A 42 -5.59 -20.84 -14.48
N ALA A 43 -6.25 -21.49 -13.51
CA ALA A 43 -6.28 -22.94 -13.42
C ALA A 43 -6.85 -23.58 -14.70
N SER A 44 -6.27 -24.69 -15.16
CA SER A 44 -6.71 -25.36 -16.38
C SER A 44 -8.11 -25.95 -16.23
N GLY A 45 -8.91 -25.87 -17.30
CA GLY A 45 -10.26 -26.44 -17.34
C GLY A 45 -11.30 -25.68 -16.53
N HIS A 46 -11.00 -24.44 -16.12
CA HIS A 46 -11.97 -23.56 -15.49
C HIS A 46 -13.16 -23.25 -16.41
N LEU A 47 -14.32 -22.98 -15.80
CA LEU A 47 -15.53 -22.59 -16.53
C LEU A 47 -15.62 -21.08 -16.72
N TYR A 48 -15.18 -20.31 -15.73
CA TYR A 48 -15.24 -18.85 -15.72
C TYR A 48 -13.89 -18.25 -15.37
N GLU A 49 -13.41 -17.34 -16.21
CA GLU A 49 -12.19 -16.59 -15.94
C GLU A 49 -12.51 -15.30 -15.18
N ILE A 50 -11.74 -15.02 -14.12
CA ILE A 50 -11.83 -13.79 -13.34
C ILE A 50 -10.53 -13.00 -13.56
N PRO A 51 -10.55 -11.93 -14.38
CA PRO A 51 -9.42 -11.02 -14.50
C PRO A 51 -9.36 -10.12 -13.26
N VAL A 52 -8.17 -9.99 -12.67
CA VAL A 52 -7.94 -9.22 -11.44
C VAL A 52 -6.76 -8.27 -11.59
N VAL A 53 -6.94 -7.05 -11.12
CA VAL A 53 -5.87 -6.06 -10.95
C VAL A 53 -5.52 -6.02 -9.47
N VAL A 54 -4.22 -6.13 -9.15
CA VAL A 54 -3.76 -5.98 -7.77
C VAL A 54 -3.14 -4.60 -7.58
N MET A 55 -3.67 -3.85 -6.62
CA MET A 55 -3.19 -2.52 -6.24
C MET A 55 -2.74 -2.54 -4.78
N ARG A 56 -1.47 -2.22 -4.52
CA ARG A 56 -0.88 -2.17 -3.18
C ARG A 56 -0.66 -0.72 -2.79
N PHE A 57 -1.24 -0.27 -1.68
CA PHE A 57 -0.93 1.03 -1.10
C PHE A 57 -0.03 0.82 0.12
N LEU A 58 1.27 1.06 -0.04
CA LEU A 58 2.25 0.87 1.02
C LEU A 58 2.70 2.25 1.55
N PRO A 59 2.33 2.64 2.78
CA PRO A 59 2.77 3.91 3.34
C PRO A 59 4.26 3.89 3.61
N THR A 60 4.96 4.95 3.22
CA THR A 60 6.41 5.09 3.44
C THR A 60 6.76 6.54 3.76
N VAL A 61 7.78 6.73 4.61
CA VAL A 61 8.32 8.05 4.97
C VAL A 61 9.59 8.37 4.18
N ASP A 62 10.30 7.33 3.74
CA ASP A 62 11.63 7.40 3.13
C ASP A 62 11.70 6.78 1.72
N GLY A 63 10.61 6.17 1.24
CA GLY A 63 10.56 5.44 -0.03
C GLY A 63 11.16 4.03 0.02
N GLU A 64 11.70 3.60 1.16
CA GLU A 64 12.42 2.32 1.30
C GLU A 64 11.79 1.38 2.32
N ASN A 65 11.23 1.95 3.39
CA ASN A 65 10.64 1.22 4.51
C ASN A 65 9.16 1.56 4.68
N LEU A 66 8.41 0.59 5.18
CA LEU A 66 7.03 0.77 5.57
C LEU A 66 6.95 1.73 6.78
N ASP A 67 6.05 2.71 6.72
CA ASP A 67 5.75 3.57 7.86
C ASP A 67 4.98 2.81 8.94
N THR A 68 5.64 2.55 10.07
CA THR A 68 5.07 1.87 11.24
C THR A 68 4.78 2.81 12.40
N ALA A 69 4.93 4.13 12.24
CA ALA A 69 4.80 5.09 13.34
C ALA A 69 3.42 5.04 14.03
N LYS A 70 2.38 4.61 13.32
CA LYS A 70 1.01 4.47 13.86
C LYS A 70 0.70 3.07 14.41
N VAL A 71 1.39 2.05 13.92
CA VAL A 71 1.18 0.65 14.32
C VAL A 71 2.54 -0.02 14.51
N PRO A 72 3.29 0.36 15.57
CA PRO A 72 4.57 -0.26 15.86
C PRO A 72 4.36 -1.69 16.39
N GLY A 73 5.42 -2.50 16.33
CA GLY A 73 5.43 -3.80 16.96
C GLY A 73 5.35 -3.71 18.48
N TYR A 74 4.89 -4.79 19.13
CA TYR A 74 4.65 -4.85 20.58
C TYR A 74 5.90 -4.51 21.45
N TRP A 75 7.13 -4.64 20.90
CA TRP A 75 8.39 -4.30 21.59
C TRP A 75 9.50 -3.67 20.70
N TYR A 76 9.22 -3.40 19.43
CA TYR A 76 10.18 -2.89 18.45
C TYR A 76 9.47 -2.01 17.43
N LEU A 77 10.13 -0.94 16.98
CA LEU A 77 9.57 -0.04 15.96
C LEU A 77 9.34 -0.73 14.63
N GLY A 78 9.83 -1.95 14.42
CA GLY A 78 9.35 -2.78 13.33
C GLY A 78 9.74 -2.24 11.98
N HIS A 79 11.00 -1.89 11.73
CA HIS A 79 11.41 -1.53 10.37
C HIS A 79 11.16 -2.75 9.47
N ILE A 80 10.23 -2.60 8.53
CA ILE A 80 9.91 -3.59 7.50
C ILE A 80 10.25 -2.92 6.18
N SER A 81 11.19 -3.49 5.44
CA SER A 81 11.54 -2.97 4.12
C SER A 81 10.36 -3.16 3.16
N LEU A 82 10.23 -2.28 2.16
CA LEU A 82 9.22 -2.45 1.12
C LEU A 82 9.40 -3.77 0.37
N THR A 83 10.64 -4.24 0.20
CA THR A 83 10.94 -5.54 -0.42
C THR A 83 10.35 -6.69 0.40
N ASP A 84 10.56 -6.70 1.72
CA ASP A 84 10.11 -7.81 2.58
C ASP A 84 8.58 -7.87 2.66
N ILE A 85 7.91 -6.72 2.77
CA ILE A 85 6.44 -6.69 2.81
C ILE A 85 5.84 -7.08 1.46
N LYS A 86 6.43 -6.66 0.33
CA LYS A 86 6.00 -7.09 -1.01
C LYS A 86 6.12 -8.61 -1.18
N ALA A 87 7.25 -9.20 -0.81
CA ALA A 87 7.44 -10.65 -0.87
C ALA A 87 6.43 -11.43 0.00
N ARG A 88 6.07 -10.86 1.15
CA ARG A 88 5.01 -11.43 2.01
C ARG A 88 3.64 -11.32 1.35
N ILE A 89 3.30 -10.18 0.75
CA ILE A 89 2.05 -10.00 -0.01
C ILE A 89 2.00 -10.98 -1.19
N ASP A 90 3.07 -11.12 -1.98
CA ASP A 90 3.17 -12.09 -3.07
C ASP A 90 2.84 -13.52 -2.61
N THR A 91 3.35 -13.90 -1.44
CA THR A 91 3.08 -15.21 -0.84
C THR A 91 1.59 -15.37 -0.53
N PHE A 92 0.94 -14.32 -0.02
CA PHE A 92 -0.49 -14.35 0.26
C PHE A 92 -1.33 -14.35 -1.03
N ASP A 93 -0.95 -13.60 -2.05
CA ASP A 93 -1.67 -13.59 -3.33
C ASP A 93 -1.70 -14.98 -3.96
N LYS A 94 -0.58 -15.69 -3.95
CA LYS A 94 -0.50 -17.08 -4.43
C LYS A 94 -1.44 -18.01 -3.65
N ARG A 95 -1.50 -17.84 -2.32
CA ARG A 95 -2.39 -18.62 -1.46
C ARG A 95 -3.85 -18.29 -1.70
N ILE A 96 -4.20 -17.01 -1.86
CA ILE A 96 -5.57 -16.56 -2.17
C ILE A 96 -6.02 -17.14 -3.50
N LYS A 97 -5.21 -17.01 -4.55
CA LYS A 97 -5.50 -17.62 -5.86
C LYS A 97 -5.77 -19.12 -5.72
N PHE A 98 -4.86 -19.86 -5.08
CA PHE A 98 -5.03 -21.29 -4.83
C PHE A 98 -6.35 -21.59 -4.10
N MET A 99 -6.63 -20.88 -3.02
CA MET A 99 -7.85 -21.08 -2.22
C MET A 99 -9.12 -20.81 -3.01
N LEU A 100 -9.14 -19.79 -3.86
CA LEU A 100 -10.30 -19.44 -4.68
C LEU A 100 -10.54 -20.47 -5.79
N GLU A 101 -9.49 -20.90 -6.47
CA GLU A 101 -9.59 -21.89 -7.54
C GLU A 101 -9.97 -23.26 -6.98
N GLU A 102 -9.28 -23.76 -5.95
CA GLU A 102 -9.62 -25.04 -5.31
C GLU A 102 -10.98 -25.00 -4.61
N GLY A 103 -11.31 -23.90 -3.95
CA GLY A 103 -12.61 -23.71 -3.30
C GLY A 103 -13.78 -23.71 -4.27
N SER A 104 -13.54 -23.42 -5.55
CA SER A 104 -14.56 -23.42 -6.60
C SER A 104 -14.87 -24.80 -7.19
N ARG A 105 -14.17 -25.86 -6.76
CA ARG A 105 -14.37 -27.23 -7.26
C ARG A 105 -15.69 -27.78 -6.74
N PHE A 106 -16.68 -27.94 -7.61
CA PHE A 106 -17.97 -28.49 -7.21
C PHE A 106 -17.82 -29.93 -6.73
N ARG A 107 -18.13 -30.19 -5.46
CA ARG A 107 -18.00 -31.51 -4.82
C ARG A 107 -16.59 -32.12 -4.90
N GLY A 108 -15.54 -31.29 -5.04
CA GLY A 108 -14.15 -31.75 -5.14
C GLY A 108 -13.68 -32.63 -3.97
N TYR A 109 -14.33 -32.53 -2.81
CA TYR A 109 -14.08 -33.41 -1.66
C TYR A 109 -14.50 -34.89 -1.87
N LYS A 110 -15.44 -35.16 -2.79
CA LYS A 110 -15.84 -36.52 -3.17
C LYS A 110 -15.13 -37.02 -4.43
N GLU A 111 -14.78 -36.09 -5.31
CA GLU A 111 -14.18 -36.37 -6.60
C GLU A 111 -12.90 -35.54 -6.76
N PRO A 112 -11.72 -36.10 -6.44
CA PRO A 112 -10.45 -35.37 -6.52
C PRO A 112 -10.10 -34.85 -7.93
N ALA A 113 -10.70 -35.43 -8.96
CA ALA A 113 -10.54 -35.01 -10.35
C ALA A 113 -11.47 -33.86 -10.77
N ALA A 114 -12.43 -33.45 -9.93
CA ALA A 114 -13.39 -32.40 -10.26
C ALA A 114 -12.66 -31.10 -10.59
N LEU A 115 -12.89 -30.49 -11.75
CA LEU A 115 -12.16 -29.29 -12.15
C LEU A 115 -12.64 -28.04 -11.36
N PRO A 116 -11.76 -27.02 -11.20
CA PRO A 116 -12.18 -25.75 -10.62
C PRO A 116 -13.20 -25.07 -11.54
N SER A 117 -14.18 -24.39 -10.96
CA SER A 117 -15.12 -23.59 -11.75
C SER A 117 -14.52 -22.23 -12.13
N LEU A 118 -13.63 -21.69 -11.28
CA LEU A 118 -13.02 -20.38 -11.45
C LEU A 118 -11.57 -20.50 -11.90
N GLY A 119 -11.19 -19.66 -12.85
CA GLY A 119 -9.81 -19.40 -13.26
C GLY A 119 -9.44 -17.98 -12.88
N TYR A 120 -8.59 -17.82 -11.87
CA TYR A 120 -8.20 -16.51 -11.36
C TYR A 120 -6.96 -16.02 -12.10
N ARG A 121 -7.02 -14.88 -12.80
CA ARG A 121 -5.88 -14.35 -13.57
C ARG A 121 -5.57 -12.92 -13.14
N VAL A 122 -4.37 -12.72 -12.60
CA VAL A 122 -3.85 -11.37 -12.38
C VAL A 122 -3.41 -10.80 -13.73
N VAL A 123 -3.97 -9.65 -14.10
CA VAL A 123 -3.71 -8.98 -15.37
C VAL A 123 -2.81 -7.76 -15.23
N GLU A 124 -2.73 -7.19 -14.04
CA GLU A 124 -1.91 -6.01 -13.74
C GLU A 124 -1.54 -5.98 -12.26
N TYR A 125 -0.33 -5.48 -11.97
CA TYR A 125 0.20 -5.38 -10.61
C TYR A 125 0.78 -3.98 -10.40
N ILE A 126 0.19 -3.21 -9.47
CA ILE A 126 0.53 -1.80 -9.24
C ILE A 126 0.82 -1.58 -7.75
N THR A 127 1.91 -0.87 -7.44
CA THR A 127 2.23 -0.37 -6.09
C THR A 127 2.38 1.14 -6.08
#